data_AF-A0A8H9NY20-F1
#
_entry.id   AF-A0A8H9NY20-F1
#
_cell.length_a   1.000
_cell.length_b   1.000
_cell.length_c   1.000
_cell.angle_alpha   90.00
_cell.angle_beta   90.00
_cell.angle_gamma   90.00
#
_symmetry.space_group_name_H-M   'P 1'
#
loop_
_entity.id
_entity.type
_entity.pdbx_description
1 polymer ?
#
loop_
_entity_poly.entity_id
_entity_poly.type
_entity_poly.pdbx_seq_one_letter_code
_entity_poly.pdbx_strand_id
1 'polypeptide(L)'
;MITREGLYTSSNALGEMGDAVEAFLVSKGYEQQQSYHVANDVIAGISDGFGGCNLYMPKNFDNAAKAIRLLNEVAATIEGVLGAFPFLSAQAKQLSTEITEYLRKLFMGNNFYITNRATRNFHDRNAQILSDFYQGVSHRELSKKYGHSVQWIYKIITDERKKEKEQRVIQQGQI
;
A
#
# COMPACT_ATOMS: atom_id res chain seq x y z
N MET A 1 11.12 9.50 26.52
CA MET A 1 11.67 10.16 25.32
C MET A 1 11.57 9.16 24.17
N ILE A 2 10.48 9.21 23.42
CA ILE A 2 10.26 8.30 22.28
C ILE A 2 11.15 8.83 21.15
N THR A 3 12.15 8.05 20.73
CA THR A 3 13.10 8.44 19.69
C THR A 3 12.36 8.64 18.37
N ARG A 4 12.67 9.75 17.68
CA ARG A 4 12.08 10.17 16.39
C ARG A 4 12.29 9.17 15.24
N GLU A 5 13.01 8.08 15.45
CA GLU A 5 13.21 7.04 14.43
C GLU A 5 11.94 6.25 14.11
N GLY A 6 10.94 6.22 15.00
CA GLY A 6 9.62 5.61 14.74
C GLY A 6 8.64 6.49 13.93
N LEU A 7 9.02 7.75 13.63
CA LEU A 7 8.17 8.71 12.90
C LEU A 7 8.44 8.72 11.38
N TYR A 8 9.46 8.02 10.89
CA TYR A 8 9.79 7.97 9.46
C TYR A 8 9.26 6.70 8.75
N THR A 9 8.92 5.65 9.50
CA THR A 9 8.16 4.50 8.98
C THR A 9 6.70 4.87 8.61
N SER A 10 6.17 5.96 9.15
CA SER A 10 4.80 6.41 8.89
C SER A 10 4.62 7.23 7.60
N SER A 11 5.69 7.59 6.87
CA SER A 11 5.52 8.35 5.60
C SER A 11 5.37 7.47 4.35
N ASN A 12 5.53 6.14 4.48
CA ASN A 12 5.41 5.18 3.37
C ASN A 12 4.40 4.06 3.60
N ALA A 13 3.87 3.88 4.81
CA ALA A 13 2.94 2.78 5.12
C ALA A 13 1.72 2.76 4.19
N LEU A 14 1.10 3.93 3.95
CA LEU A 14 -0.01 4.06 3.03
C LEU A 14 0.39 3.82 1.57
N GLY A 15 1.61 4.17 1.17
CA GLY A 15 2.15 3.85 -0.15
C GLY A 15 2.34 2.34 -0.33
N GLU A 16 2.98 1.68 0.64
CA GLU A 16 3.17 0.22 0.65
C GLU A 16 1.84 -0.55 0.69
N MET A 17 0.85 -0.04 1.42
CA MET A 17 -0.51 -0.58 1.37
C MET A 17 -1.14 -0.38 -0.02
N GLY A 18 -0.89 0.76 -0.67
CA GLY A 18 -1.33 1.01 -2.05
C GLY A 18 -0.74 0.01 -3.02
N ASP A 19 0.58 -0.18 -2.99
CA ASP A 19 1.29 -1.14 -3.84
C ASP A 19 0.74 -2.56 -3.63
N ALA A 20 0.46 -2.92 -2.37
CA ALA A 20 -0.11 -4.22 -2.02
C ALA A 20 -1.55 -4.38 -2.54
N VAL A 21 -2.38 -3.33 -2.49
CA VAL A 21 -3.75 -3.36 -3.03
C VAL A 21 -3.72 -3.48 -4.56
N GLU A 22 -2.86 -2.72 -5.25
CA GLU A 22 -2.69 -2.83 -6.70
C GLU A 22 -2.26 -4.24 -7.09
N ALA A 23 -1.19 -4.75 -6.46
CA ALA A 23 -0.67 -6.09 -6.74
C ALA A 23 -1.72 -7.18 -6.48
N PHE A 24 -2.52 -7.03 -5.40
CA PHE A 24 -3.63 -7.93 -5.12
C PHE A 24 -4.65 -7.93 -6.26
N LEU A 25 -5.11 -6.76 -6.71
CA LEU A 25 -6.10 -6.66 -7.78
C LEU A 25 -5.56 -7.18 -9.12
N VAL A 26 -4.32 -6.87 -9.47
CA VAL A 26 -3.65 -7.43 -10.66
C VAL A 26 -3.60 -8.95 -10.58
N SER A 27 -3.28 -9.53 -9.42
CA SER A 27 -3.26 -11.00 -9.24
C SER A 27 -4.64 -11.64 -9.32
N LYS A 28 -5.73 -10.87 -9.14
CA LYS A 28 -7.12 -11.28 -9.37
C LYS A 28 -7.56 -11.13 -10.83
N GLY A 29 -6.68 -10.65 -11.70
CA GLY A 29 -6.92 -10.50 -13.14
C GLY A 29 -7.51 -9.14 -13.55
N TYR A 30 -7.51 -8.15 -12.65
CA TYR A 30 -7.87 -6.78 -13.03
C TYR A 30 -6.73 -6.11 -13.80
N GLU A 31 -7.10 -5.22 -14.71
CA GLU A 31 -6.15 -4.48 -15.54
C GLU A 31 -5.28 -3.56 -14.67
N GLN A 32 -4.02 -3.36 -15.05
CA GLN A 32 -3.03 -2.68 -14.21
C GLN A 32 -3.41 -1.22 -13.96
N GLN A 33 -3.81 -0.48 -15.00
CA GLN A 33 -4.21 0.92 -14.85
C GLN A 33 -5.46 1.07 -13.98
N GLN A 34 -6.46 0.20 -14.14
CA GLN A 34 -7.62 0.14 -13.25
C GLN A 34 -7.24 -0.15 -11.79
N SER A 35 -6.38 -1.16 -11.58
CA SER A 35 -5.91 -1.57 -10.25
C SER A 35 -5.16 -0.43 -9.54
N TYR A 36 -4.31 0.29 -10.28
CA TYR A 36 -3.61 1.48 -9.81
C TYR A 36 -4.58 2.58 -9.33
N HIS A 37 -5.63 2.88 -10.10
CA HIS A 37 -6.60 3.91 -9.75
C HIS A 37 -7.40 3.52 -8.50
N VAL A 38 -7.83 2.27 -8.43
CA VAL A 38 -8.58 1.75 -7.27
C VAL A 38 -7.70 1.75 -6.02
N ALA A 39 -6.44 1.34 -6.12
CA ALA A 39 -5.51 1.35 -4.99
C ALA A 39 -5.33 2.76 -4.42
N ASN A 40 -5.18 3.78 -5.27
CA ASN A 40 -5.09 5.17 -4.83
C ASN A 40 -6.36 5.63 -4.06
N ASP A 41 -7.55 5.30 -4.57
CA ASP A 41 -8.80 5.69 -3.89
C ASP A 41 -9.02 4.90 -2.60
N VAL A 42 -8.57 3.65 -2.53
CA VAL A 42 -8.57 2.86 -1.29
C VAL A 42 -7.69 3.54 -0.23
N ILE A 43 -6.48 3.97 -0.60
CA ILE A 43 -5.57 4.65 0.32
C ILE A 43 -6.11 6.01 0.75
N ALA A 44 -6.73 6.77 -0.16
CA ALA A 44 -7.41 8.01 0.18
C ALA A 44 -8.55 7.76 1.18
N GLY A 45 -9.39 6.74 0.93
CA GLY A 45 -10.48 6.36 1.84
C GLY A 45 -9.99 5.96 3.23
N ILE A 46 -8.93 5.15 3.32
CA ILE A 46 -8.33 4.77 4.60
C ILE A 46 -7.77 6.00 5.33
N SER A 47 -7.10 6.91 4.63
CA SER A 47 -6.56 8.13 5.22
C SER A 47 -7.65 9.09 5.70
N ASP A 48 -8.72 9.25 4.93
CA ASP A 48 -9.84 10.13 5.29
C ASP A 48 -10.64 9.57 6.47
N GLY A 49 -10.83 8.24 6.53
CA GLY A 49 -11.59 7.58 7.59
C GLY A 49 -10.81 7.40 8.90
N PHE A 50 -9.49 7.19 8.83
CA PHE A 50 -8.68 6.79 9.99
C PHE A 50 -7.45 7.66 10.21
N GLY A 51 -7.36 8.80 9.54
CA GLY A 51 -6.27 9.74 9.74
C GLY A 51 -6.08 10.15 11.20
N GLY A 52 -4.83 10.15 11.66
CA GLY A 52 -4.47 10.42 13.05
C GLY A 52 -4.54 9.20 13.97
N CYS A 53 -5.03 8.06 13.50
CA CYS A 53 -5.08 6.81 14.27
C CYS A 53 -3.81 5.97 14.09
N ASN A 54 -3.55 5.12 15.09
CA ASN A 54 -2.58 4.03 14.98
C ASN A 54 -3.31 2.74 14.61
N LEU A 55 -2.95 2.16 13.47
CA LEU A 55 -3.45 0.88 12.99
C LEU A 55 -2.46 -0.23 13.33
N TYR A 56 -2.80 -1.04 14.33
CA TYR A 56 -2.07 -2.26 14.64
C TYR A 56 -2.60 -3.42 13.80
N MET A 57 -1.70 -4.14 13.12
CA MET A 57 -2.00 -5.35 12.36
C MET A 57 -1.77 -6.59 13.23
N PRO A 58 -2.81 -7.22 13.81
CA PRO A 58 -2.65 -8.33 14.73
C PRO A 58 -2.15 -9.60 14.02
N LYS A 59 -1.21 -10.32 14.64
CA LYS A 59 -0.79 -11.67 14.20
C LYS A 59 -1.91 -12.70 14.38
N ASN A 60 -2.48 -12.70 15.60
CA ASN A 60 -3.60 -13.53 16.01
C ASN A 60 -4.73 -12.63 16.50
N PHE A 61 -5.97 -13.13 16.44
CA PHE A 61 -7.15 -12.39 16.89
C PHE A 61 -7.42 -12.53 18.40
N ASP A 62 -6.73 -13.45 19.07
CA ASP A 62 -6.86 -13.68 20.51
C ASP A 62 -6.50 -12.39 21.29
N ASN A 63 -7.43 -11.92 22.11
CA ASN A 63 -7.28 -10.69 22.92
C ASN A 63 -7.05 -9.39 22.13
N ALA A 64 -7.39 -9.35 20.83
CA ALA A 64 -7.19 -8.19 19.96
C ALA A 64 -8.50 -7.48 19.55
N ALA A 65 -9.54 -7.50 20.39
CA ALA A 65 -10.89 -7.03 20.04
C ALA A 65 -10.96 -5.61 19.43
N LYS A 66 -10.13 -4.67 19.91
CA LYS A 66 -10.05 -3.31 19.34
C LYS A 66 -9.45 -3.30 17.93
N ALA A 67 -8.40 -4.08 17.70
CA ALA A 67 -7.77 -4.21 16.39
C ALA A 67 -8.72 -4.91 15.39
N ILE A 68 -9.47 -5.92 15.84
CA ILE A 68 -10.50 -6.58 15.02
C ILE A 68 -11.57 -5.58 14.58
N ARG A 69 -12.09 -4.77 15.52
CA ARG A 69 -13.08 -3.73 15.19
C ARG A 69 -12.53 -2.74 14.17
N LEU A 70 -11.31 -2.25 14.39
CA LEU A 70 -10.67 -1.31 13.46
C LEU A 70 -10.45 -1.93 12.07
N LEU A 71 -10.03 -3.19 11.98
CA LEU A 71 -9.90 -3.89 10.69
C LEU A 71 -11.25 -4.05 9.99
N ASN A 72 -12.33 -4.31 10.73
CA ASN A 72 -13.68 -4.37 10.14
C ASN A 72 -14.13 -3.00 9.60
N GLU A 73 -13.80 -1.92 10.31
CA GLU A 73 -14.07 -0.55 9.84
C GLU A 73 -13.23 -0.19 8.60
N VAL A 74 -11.96 -0.62 8.56
CA VAL A 74 -11.10 -0.51 7.37
C VAL A 74 -11.70 -1.29 6.20
N ALA A 75 -12.17 -2.53 6.42
CA ALA A 75 -12.83 -3.33 5.40
C ALA A 75 -14.10 -2.66 4.87
N ALA A 76 -14.93 -2.09 5.75
CA ALA A 76 -16.13 -1.37 5.34
C ALA A 76 -15.78 -0.10 4.51
N THR A 77 -14.70 0.58 4.86
CA THR A 77 -14.19 1.74 4.09
C THR A 77 -13.73 1.31 2.70
N ILE A 78 -12.96 0.22 2.61
CA ILE A 78 -12.54 -0.36 1.33
C ILE A 78 -13.77 -0.77 0.52
N GLU A 79 -14.76 -1.45 1.11
CA GLU A 79 -16.01 -1.84 0.44
C GLU A 79 -16.72 -0.63 -0.18
N GLY A 80 -16.85 0.48 0.56
CA GLY A 80 -17.45 1.71 0.06
C GLY A 80 -16.71 2.27 -1.15
N VAL A 81 -15.37 2.27 -1.12
CA VAL A 81 -14.54 2.70 -2.26
C VAL A 81 -14.74 1.76 -3.45
N LEU A 82 -14.60 0.45 -3.26
CA LEU A 82 -14.78 -0.53 -4.35
C LEU A 82 -16.18 -0.46 -4.96
N GLY A 83 -17.20 -0.19 -4.14
CA GLY A 83 -18.59 -0.01 -4.55
C GLY A 83 -18.81 1.13 -5.55
N ALA A 84 -17.94 2.14 -5.54
CA ALA A 84 -17.99 3.26 -6.49
C ALA A 84 -17.48 2.89 -7.89
N PHE A 85 -16.77 1.78 -8.05
CA PHE A 85 -16.27 1.32 -9.34
C PHE A 85 -17.21 0.27 -9.95
N PRO A 86 -17.83 0.52 -11.12
CA PRO A 86 -18.82 -0.40 -11.70
C PRO A 86 -18.30 -1.82 -11.93
N PHE A 87 -17.01 -1.99 -12.22
CA PHE A 87 -16.38 -3.30 -12.46
C PHE A 87 -16.03 -4.07 -11.17
N LEU A 88 -16.10 -3.44 -10.00
CA LEU A 88 -15.84 -4.06 -8.70
C LEU A 88 -17.08 -4.10 -7.79
N SER A 89 -18.09 -3.28 -8.06
CA SER A 89 -19.24 -3.07 -7.17
C SER A 89 -19.94 -4.37 -6.75
N ALA A 90 -20.15 -5.30 -7.69
CA ALA A 90 -20.79 -6.59 -7.42
C ALA A 90 -19.98 -7.49 -6.45
N GLN A 91 -18.66 -7.30 -6.38
CA GLN A 91 -17.74 -8.09 -5.57
C GLN A 91 -17.14 -7.27 -4.40
N ALA A 92 -17.56 -6.02 -4.22
CA ALA A 92 -16.94 -5.06 -3.31
C ALA A 92 -16.81 -5.60 -1.88
N LYS A 93 -17.86 -6.22 -1.34
CA LYS A 93 -17.87 -6.83 0.00
C LYS A 93 -16.88 -7.98 0.15
N GLN A 94 -16.79 -8.84 -0.87
CA GLN A 94 -15.87 -9.98 -0.84
C GLN A 94 -14.43 -9.47 -0.96
N LEU A 95 -14.16 -8.63 -1.97
CA LEU A 95 -12.83 -8.09 -2.24
C LEU A 95 -12.32 -7.23 -1.08
N SER A 96 -13.16 -6.42 -0.43
CA SER A 96 -12.74 -5.61 0.72
C SER A 96 -12.27 -6.47 1.89
N THR A 97 -12.95 -7.57 2.16
CA THR A 97 -12.59 -8.54 3.19
C THR A 97 -11.27 -9.23 2.84
N GLU A 98 -11.12 -9.68 1.59
CA GLU A 98 -9.89 -10.32 1.12
C GLU A 98 -8.69 -9.37 1.12
N ILE A 99 -8.87 -8.12 0.66
CA ILE A 99 -7.83 -7.08 0.68
C ILE A 99 -7.41 -6.78 2.11
N THR A 100 -8.37 -6.57 3.01
CA THR A 100 -8.07 -6.26 4.43
C THR A 100 -7.28 -7.38 5.07
N GLU A 101 -7.66 -8.64 4.81
CA GLU A 101 -6.93 -9.80 5.32
C GLU A 101 -5.56 -9.97 4.66
N TYR A 102 -5.44 -9.66 3.37
CA TYR A 102 -4.16 -9.65 2.66
C TYR A 102 -3.19 -8.61 3.26
N LEU A 103 -3.66 -7.38 3.47
CA LEU A 103 -2.90 -6.31 4.12
C LEU A 103 -2.53 -6.71 5.56
N ARG A 104 -3.48 -7.23 6.34
CA ARG A 104 -3.21 -7.72 7.69
C ARG A 104 -2.08 -8.75 7.68
N LYS A 105 -2.13 -9.73 6.78
CA LYS A 105 -1.10 -10.78 6.68
C LYS A 105 0.25 -10.22 6.27
N LEU A 106 0.29 -9.36 5.26
CA LEU A 106 1.52 -8.76 4.76
C LEU A 106 2.22 -7.92 5.83
N PHE A 107 1.43 -7.25 6.66
CA PHE A 107 1.92 -6.29 7.63
C PHE A 107 1.78 -6.74 9.10
N MET A 108 1.46 -8.01 9.37
CA MET A 108 1.16 -8.49 10.73
C MET A 108 2.31 -8.25 11.72
N GLY A 109 1.97 -7.90 12.95
CA GLY A 109 2.91 -7.56 14.01
C GLY A 109 3.42 -6.11 13.97
N ASN A 110 3.08 -5.33 12.94
CA ASN A 110 3.44 -3.92 12.85
C ASN A 110 2.31 -2.99 13.31
N ASN A 111 2.70 -1.78 13.69
CA ASN A 111 1.78 -0.69 14.01
C ASN A 111 2.08 0.49 13.09
N PHE A 112 1.06 1.00 12.42
CA PHE A 112 1.17 2.07 11.44
C PHE A 112 0.44 3.30 11.91
N TYR A 113 1.10 4.46 11.84
CA TYR A 113 0.39 5.72 11.98
C TYR A 113 -0.23 6.09 10.63
N ILE A 114 -1.57 6.24 10.60
CA ILE A 114 -2.29 6.65 9.41
C ILE A 114 -2.25 8.17 9.34
N THR A 115 -1.64 8.71 8.29
CA THR A 115 -1.56 10.16 8.10
C THR A 115 -2.92 10.72 7.69
N ASN A 116 -3.23 11.94 8.15
CA ASN A 116 -4.44 12.67 7.75
C ASN A 116 -4.33 13.15 6.31
N ARG A 117 -5.46 13.12 5.58
CA ARG A 117 -5.61 13.75 4.24
C ARG A 117 -4.47 13.39 3.31
N ALA A 118 -4.16 12.10 3.22
CA ALA A 118 -3.21 11.61 2.26
C ALA A 118 -3.68 12.05 0.87
N THR A 119 -2.82 12.77 0.16
CA THR A 119 -3.10 13.14 -1.23
C THR A 119 -3.25 11.86 -2.05
N ARG A 120 -4.33 11.74 -2.84
CA ARG A 120 -4.34 10.81 -3.99
C ARG A 120 -3.01 11.02 -4.71
N ASN A 121 -2.16 9.98 -4.83
CA ASN A 121 -0.77 9.97 -5.34
C ASN A 121 0.31 9.45 -4.36
N PHE A 122 -0.02 8.94 -3.16
CA PHE A 122 1.00 8.27 -2.33
C PHE A 122 1.62 7.05 -3.03
N HIS A 123 0.79 6.30 -3.76
CA HIS A 123 1.20 5.21 -4.65
C HIS A 123 2.02 5.73 -5.84
N ASP A 124 1.62 6.88 -6.39
CA ASP A 124 2.28 7.51 -7.54
C ASP A 124 3.72 7.91 -7.22
N ARG A 125 4.04 8.29 -5.97
CA ARG A 125 5.38 8.74 -5.59
C ARG A 125 6.47 7.70 -5.90
N ASN A 126 6.25 6.43 -5.57
CA ASN A 126 7.26 5.39 -5.81
C ASN A 126 7.39 5.13 -7.32
N ALA A 127 6.28 5.09 -8.05
CA ALA A 127 6.27 5.00 -9.50
C ALA A 127 7.02 6.17 -10.16
N GLN A 128 6.88 7.39 -9.63
CA GLN A 128 7.54 8.59 -10.12
C GLN A 128 9.05 8.61 -9.80
N ILE A 129 9.43 8.13 -8.60
CA ILE A 129 10.83 7.88 -8.23
C ILE A 129 11.48 6.88 -9.20
N LEU A 130 10.78 5.79 -9.52
CA LEU A 130 11.26 4.76 -10.44
C LEU A 130 11.35 5.29 -11.88
N SER A 131 10.35 6.06 -12.34
CA SER A 131 10.35 6.69 -13.66
C SER A 131 11.54 7.64 -13.83
N ASP A 132 11.75 8.54 -12.86
CA ASP A 132 12.91 9.45 -12.86
C ASP A 132 14.23 8.66 -12.80
N PHE A 133 14.29 7.61 -12.00
CA PHE A 133 15.47 6.74 -11.92
C PHE A 133 15.78 6.10 -13.29
N TYR A 134 14.76 5.58 -13.98
CA TYR A 134 14.92 5.00 -15.33
C TYR A 134 15.27 6.04 -16.40
N GLN A 135 14.97 7.32 -16.16
CA GLN A 135 15.44 8.44 -16.98
C GLN A 135 16.88 8.88 -16.65
N GLY A 136 17.55 8.21 -15.71
CA GLY A 136 18.96 8.45 -15.37
C GLY A 136 19.19 9.42 -14.21
N VAL A 137 18.13 9.84 -13.49
CA VAL A 137 18.29 10.69 -12.30
C VAL A 137 18.99 9.90 -11.19
N SER A 138 20.05 10.48 -10.62
CA SER A 138 20.84 9.78 -9.61
C SER A 138 20.09 9.61 -8.28
N HIS A 139 20.46 8.58 -7.50
CA HIS A 139 19.89 8.33 -6.16
C HIS A 139 19.96 9.57 -5.24
N ARG A 140 21.02 10.39 -5.37
CA ARG A 140 21.20 11.61 -4.59
C ARG A 140 20.24 12.72 -5.02
N GLU A 141 19.98 12.85 -6.32
CA GLU A 141 19.02 13.80 -6.87
C GLU A 141 17.58 13.40 -6.54
N LEU A 142 17.25 12.11 -6.64
CA LEU A 142 15.96 11.56 -6.20
C LEU A 142 15.72 11.82 -4.70
N SER A 143 16.73 11.57 -3.86
CA SER A 143 16.65 11.84 -2.41
C SER A 143 16.29 13.31 -2.13
N LYS A 144 16.92 14.26 -2.83
CA LYS A 144 16.60 15.68 -2.71
C LYS A 144 15.22 16.03 -3.27
N LYS A 145 14.86 15.53 -4.45
CA LYS A 145 13.60 15.82 -5.14
C LYS A 145 12.39 15.35 -4.34
N TYR A 146 12.47 14.15 -3.74
CA TYR A 146 11.35 13.51 -3.05
C TYR A 146 11.40 13.62 -1.52
N GLY A 147 12.44 14.27 -0.96
CA GLY A 147 12.54 14.53 0.49
C GLY A 147 12.81 13.29 1.35
N HIS A 148 13.44 12.25 0.78
CA HIS A 148 13.72 10.98 1.44
C HIS A 148 15.21 10.70 1.56
N SER A 149 15.59 9.82 2.48
CA SER A 149 16.99 9.41 2.59
C SER A 149 17.45 8.64 1.35
N VAL A 150 18.73 8.78 0.99
CA VAL A 150 19.32 8.03 -0.14
C VAL A 150 19.14 6.52 0.05
N GLN A 151 19.23 6.02 1.29
CA GLN A 151 19.01 4.61 1.60
C GLN A 151 17.57 4.16 1.33
N TRP A 152 16.59 5.03 1.57
CA TRP A 152 15.20 4.75 1.26
C TRP A 152 14.96 4.70 -0.26
N ILE A 153 15.60 5.60 -1.03
CA ILE A 153 15.58 5.53 -2.50
C ILE A 153 16.18 4.21 -3.01
N TYR A 154 17.31 3.77 -2.44
CA TYR A 154 17.88 2.46 -2.76
C TYR A 154 16.91 1.31 -2.48
N LYS A 155 16.18 1.36 -1.37
CA LYS A 155 15.20 0.33 -1.01
C LYS A 155 14.10 0.22 -2.07
N ILE A 156 13.50 1.33 -2.50
CA ILE A 156 12.47 1.33 -3.55
C ILE A 156 12.97 0.68 -4.83
N ILE A 157 14.15 1.10 -5.31
CA ILE A 157 14.72 0.57 -6.55
C ILE A 157 15.05 -0.92 -6.41
N THR A 158 15.49 -1.35 -5.24
CA THR A 158 15.81 -2.77 -4.96
C THR A 158 14.55 -3.62 -4.92
N ASP A 159 13.50 -3.14 -4.25
CA ASP A 159 12.22 -3.84 -4.14
C ASP A 159 11.55 -3.97 -5.53
N GLU A 160 11.63 -2.94 -6.37
CA GLU A 160 11.10 -3.00 -7.75
C GLU A 160 11.85 -4.00 -8.62
N ARG A 161 13.20 -3.99 -8.58
CA ARG A 161 14.01 -4.98 -9.30
C ARG A 161 13.72 -6.42 -8.85
N LYS A 162 13.38 -6.60 -7.58
CA LYS A 162 12.99 -7.91 -7.04
C LYS A 162 11.64 -8.34 -7.62
N LYS A 163 10.64 -7.45 -7.63
CA LYS A 163 9.33 -7.70 -8.26
C LYS A 163 9.48 -8.08 -9.75
N GLU A 164 10.24 -7.30 -10.52
CA GLU A 164 10.49 -7.60 -11.94
C GLU A 164 11.14 -8.98 -12.14
N LYS A 165 12.08 -9.35 -11.27
CA LYS A 165 12.74 -10.67 -11.33
C LYS A 165 11.76 -11.80 -11.03
N GLU A 166 10.92 -11.66 -10.01
CA GLU A 166 9.90 -12.66 -9.65
C GLU A 166 8.88 -12.84 -10.77
N GLN A 167 8.44 -11.75 -11.40
CA GLN A 167 7.52 -11.81 -12.56
C GLN A 167 8.14 -12.56 -13.76
N ARG A 168 9.42 -12.33 -14.06
CA ARG A 168 10.13 -13.06 -15.13
C ARG A 168 10.25 -14.55 -14.85
N VAL A 169 10.50 -14.94 -13.60
CA VAL A 169 10.59 -16.35 -13.19
C VAL A 169 9.23 -17.04 -13.31
N ILE A 170 8.14 -16.38 -12.96
CA ILE A 170 6.78 -16.91 -13.10
C ILE A 170 6.41 -17.11 -14.58
N GLN A 171 6.74 -16.17 -15.46
CA GLN A 171 6.50 -16.31 -16.91
C GLN A 171 7.32 -17.42 -17.56
N GLN A 172 8.53 -17.71 -17.07
CA GLN A 172 9.39 -18.76 -17.64
C GLN A 172 9.08 -20.17 -17.12
N GLY A 173 8.34 -20.29 -16.01
CA GLY A 173 7.93 -21.57 -15.41
C GLY A 173 6.61 -22.14 -15.92
N GLN A 174 5.98 -21.53 -16.94
CA GLN A 174 4.72 -21.99 -17.54
C GLN A 174 4.90 -22.73 -18.88
N ILE A 175 6.07 -23.35 -19.11
CA ILE A 175 6.33 -24.22 -20.28
C ILE A 175 6.52 -25.66 -19.81
#